data_AF-A0A846Z338-F1
#
_entry.id   AF-A0A846Z338-F1
#
_cell.length_a   1.000
_cell.length_b   1.000
_cell.length_c   1.000
_cell.angle_alpha   90.00
_cell.angle_beta   90.00
_cell.angle_gamma   90.00
#
_symmetry.space_group_name_H-M   'P 1'
#
loop_
_entity.id
_entity.type
_entity.pdbx_description
1 polymer ?
#
loop_
_entity_poly.entity_id
_entity_poly.type
_entity_poly.pdbx_seq_one_letter_code
_entity_poly.pdbx_strand_id
1 'polypeptide(L)'
;MTGERAPGRWRREELRHSRPGFRIPWLALAGVAATIIAATTLVAGIGDSLSSRDRSAGRLLPLQAASPPPAAAPGRVAPGPDTPAAELPPAGDAEPPETSASPESRIHAALLRLRSSVYQGVAIGDVRDDVGLDLTNVIEGMLGRQWSPLDRRRADVAYLQHKISTRTREGAITSGRAEQLHLILDRATGG
;
A
#
# COMPACT_ATOMS: atom_id res chain seq x y z
N MET A 1 -43.52 53.19 51.29
CA MET A 1 -43.82 53.15 49.84
C MET A 1 -42.55 53.66 49.18
N THR A 2 -41.71 52.93 48.46
CA THR A 2 -41.70 51.72 47.60
C THR A 2 -40.34 51.02 47.86
N GLY A 3 -40.06 49.73 47.69
CA GLY A 3 -40.70 48.70 46.89
C GLY A 3 -39.78 48.24 45.75
N GLU A 4 -38.57 47.74 46.02
CA GLU A 4 -37.80 46.97 45.02
C GLU A 4 -37.20 45.69 45.65
N ARG A 5 -37.75 44.55 45.22
CA ARG A 5 -37.10 43.23 45.28
C ARG A 5 -36.43 43.01 43.94
N ALA A 6 -35.15 42.67 43.95
CA ALA A 6 -34.51 41.90 42.88
C ALA A 6 -33.64 40.78 43.48
N PRO A 7 -33.50 39.63 42.80
CA PRO A 7 -33.34 38.34 43.45
C PRO A 7 -31.94 37.73 43.30
N GLY A 8 -31.57 36.93 44.32
CA GLY A 8 -31.05 35.57 44.15
C GLY A 8 -29.68 35.35 43.48
N ARG A 9 -28.76 34.79 44.28
CA ARG A 9 -27.62 33.90 43.92
C ARG A 9 -26.67 34.47 42.82
N TRP A 10 -25.36 34.41 42.96
CA TRP A 10 -24.58 33.20 42.94
C TRP A 10 -23.22 33.45 43.58
N ARG A 11 -22.84 32.46 44.37
CA ARG A 11 -21.55 32.30 45.01
C ARG A 11 -20.46 32.25 43.94
N ARG A 12 -19.37 32.92 44.25
CA ARG A 12 -18.11 33.01 43.52
C ARG A 12 -17.45 31.62 43.47
N GLU A 13 -17.56 30.92 42.34
CA GLU A 13 -16.76 29.73 42.04
C GLU A 13 -15.70 30.14 41.02
N GLU A 14 -14.45 30.23 41.47
CA GLU A 14 -13.28 30.48 40.64
C GLU A 14 -13.04 29.27 39.71
N LEU A 15 -13.42 29.39 38.44
CA LEU A 15 -12.97 28.45 37.41
C LEU A 15 -11.52 28.77 37.04
N ARG A 16 -10.59 28.30 37.88
CA ARG A 16 -9.23 28.05 37.45
C ARG A 16 -9.28 27.07 36.28
N HIS A 17 -9.00 27.58 35.08
CA HIS A 17 -8.75 26.76 33.91
C HIS A 17 -7.41 26.05 34.10
N SER A 18 -7.43 24.94 34.84
CA SER A 18 -6.37 23.94 34.81
C SER A 18 -6.37 23.31 33.42
N ARG A 19 -5.37 23.66 32.60
CA ARG A 19 -4.99 22.88 31.42
C ARG A 19 -4.51 21.50 31.92
N PRO A 20 -5.19 20.38 31.62
CA PRO A 20 -4.63 19.08 31.92
C PRO A 20 -3.66 18.72 30.79
N GLY A 21 -2.35 18.83 31.08
CA GLY A 21 -1.33 18.19 30.28
C GLY A 21 -1.45 16.68 30.41
N PHE A 22 -1.99 16.01 29.39
CA PHE A 22 -2.08 14.55 29.35
C PHE A 22 -0.75 13.98 28.82
N ARG A 23 0.21 13.78 29.73
CA ARG A 23 1.29 12.80 29.53
C ARG A 23 0.78 11.48 30.12
N ILE A 24 0.49 10.50 29.28
CA ILE A 24 0.11 9.16 29.76
C ILE A 24 1.39 8.36 30.01
N PRO A 25 1.66 7.94 31.26
CA PRO A 25 2.78 7.09 31.61
C PRO A 25 2.52 5.65 31.14
N TRP A 26 3.48 5.06 30.45
CA TRP A 26 3.45 3.73 29.82
C TRP A 26 3.60 2.56 30.81
N LEU A 27 3.23 2.73 32.07
CA LEU A 27 3.46 1.73 33.12
C LEU A 27 2.21 1.49 33.94
N ALA A 28 1.31 0.64 33.42
CA ALA A 28 0.51 -0.31 34.18
C ALA A 28 -0.52 -0.97 33.24
N LEU A 29 -0.20 -2.15 32.70
CA LEU A 29 -1.22 -3.17 32.48
C LEU A 29 -0.58 -4.55 32.57
N ALA A 30 -0.26 -4.92 33.81
CA ALA A 30 -0.12 -6.31 34.20
C ALA A 30 -1.51 -6.83 34.59
N GLY A 31 -1.90 -7.96 33.99
CA GLY A 31 -2.87 -8.90 34.55
C GLY A 31 -4.34 -8.67 34.17
N VAL A 32 -4.83 -9.42 33.18
CA VAL A 32 -5.98 -10.32 33.35
C VAL A 32 -5.78 -11.52 32.41
N ALA A 33 -5.56 -12.69 33.00
CA ALA A 33 -5.72 -13.98 32.34
C ALA A 33 -7.20 -14.34 32.33
N ALA A 34 -7.76 -14.64 31.15
CA ALA A 34 -9.05 -15.31 31.04
C ALA A 34 -8.98 -16.30 29.86
N THR A 35 -9.04 -17.57 30.24
CA THR A 35 -9.05 -18.77 29.43
C THR A 35 -10.31 -18.82 28.55
N ILE A 36 -10.16 -19.07 27.25
CA ILE A 36 -11.25 -19.67 26.45
C ILE A 36 -10.69 -20.94 25.80
N ILE A 37 -11.23 -22.06 26.25
CA ILE A 37 -10.96 -23.41 25.77
C ILE A 37 -11.97 -23.78 24.67
N ALA A 38 -11.43 -24.31 23.58
CA ALA A 38 -11.99 -25.25 22.60
C ALA A 38 -13.19 -24.85 21.73
N ALA A 39 -12.98 -24.92 20.40
CA ALA A 39 -13.50 -26.05 19.61
C ALA A 39 -12.74 -26.15 18.28
N THR A 40 -11.96 -27.21 18.12
CA THR A 40 -11.44 -27.68 16.83
C THR A 40 -12.54 -28.44 16.09
N THR A 41 -12.84 -28.02 14.86
CA THR A 41 -13.43 -28.92 13.86
C THR A 41 -12.65 -28.80 12.55
N LEU A 42 -11.98 -29.91 12.26
CA LEU A 42 -11.36 -30.34 11.02
C LEU A 42 -12.26 -30.10 9.80
N VAL A 43 -11.76 -29.43 8.76
CA VAL A 43 -12.12 -29.72 7.36
C VAL A 43 -10.84 -29.63 6.53
N ALA A 44 -10.13 -30.75 6.49
CA ALA A 44 -9.24 -31.10 5.40
C ALA A 44 -9.99 -32.12 4.54
N GLY A 45 -10.08 -31.89 3.22
CA GLY A 45 -10.40 -32.94 2.25
C GLY A 45 -11.70 -32.77 1.44
N ILE A 46 -11.66 -31.90 0.41
CA ILE A 46 -12.36 -32.06 -0.88
C ILE A 46 -11.46 -31.32 -1.90
N GLY A 47 -10.93 -31.88 -2.96
CA GLY A 47 -10.99 -33.21 -3.51
C GLY A 47 -10.10 -33.20 -4.76
N ASP A 48 -8.97 -33.87 -4.65
CA ASP A 48 -8.08 -34.28 -5.73
C ASP A 48 -8.84 -35.28 -6.65
N SER A 49 -9.71 -34.76 -7.52
CA SER A 49 -10.53 -35.60 -8.41
C SER A 49 -11.04 -34.86 -9.65
N LEU A 50 -10.14 -34.41 -10.53
CA LEU A 50 -10.46 -34.23 -11.96
C LEU A 50 -9.42 -34.86 -12.91
N SER A 51 -8.44 -35.59 -12.39
CA SER A 51 -7.63 -36.50 -13.20
C SER A 51 -8.21 -37.90 -13.14
N SER A 52 -8.61 -38.42 -14.31
CA SER A 52 -8.84 -39.85 -14.60
C SER A 52 -10.26 -40.42 -14.46
N ARG A 53 -11.10 -40.12 -15.45
CA ARG A 53 -12.02 -41.04 -16.16
C ARG A 53 -12.58 -40.23 -17.33
N ASP A 54 -12.10 -40.39 -18.54
CA ASP A 54 -12.61 -41.48 -19.38
C ASP A 54 -11.60 -41.87 -20.48
N ARG A 55 -10.99 -43.05 -20.34
CA ARG A 55 -10.43 -43.81 -21.46
C ARG A 55 -11.20 -45.12 -21.53
N SER A 56 -12.02 -45.26 -22.56
CA SER A 56 -12.27 -46.52 -23.29
C SER A 56 -12.90 -46.12 -24.62
N ALA A 57 -12.10 -45.96 -25.67
CA ALA A 57 -11.77 -47.02 -26.62
C ALA A 57 -13.00 -47.56 -27.36
N GLY A 58 -13.25 -47.03 -28.56
CA GLY A 58 -14.33 -47.50 -29.41
C GLY A 58 -14.40 -46.85 -30.79
N ARG A 59 -13.49 -47.26 -31.69
CA ARG A 59 -13.66 -47.36 -33.16
C ARG A 59 -13.58 -46.11 -34.08
N LEU A 60 -12.51 -46.15 -34.89
CA LEU A 60 -12.41 -45.85 -36.36
C LEU A 60 -12.44 -44.36 -36.77
N LEU A 61 -11.44 -43.74 -37.40
CA LEU A 61 -10.62 -44.09 -38.58
C LEU A 61 -9.29 -43.29 -38.58
N PRO A 62 -8.17 -43.83 -39.12
CA PRO A 62 -6.99 -43.04 -39.46
C PRO A 62 -7.08 -42.50 -40.89
N LEU A 63 -7.10 -41.19 -41.07
CA LEU A 63 -6.76 -40.58 -42.36
C LEU A 63 -5.33 -40.04 -42.26
N GLN A 64 -4.42 -40.91 -42.67
CA GLN A 64 -3.04 -40.64 -42.98
C GLN A 64 -2.95 -40.19 -44.45
N ALA A 65 -2.56 -38.93 -44.68
CA ALA A 65 -2.05 -38.44 -45.97
C ALA A 65 -1.13 -37.23 -45.66
N ALA A 66 0.18 -37.45 -45.52
CA ALA A 66 1.21 -37.39 -46.56
C ALA A 66 1.87 -35.99 -46.68
N SER A 67 3.06 -35.84 -46.09
CA SER A 67 4.13 -34.92 -46.55
C SER A 67 5.11 -35.75 -47.41
N PRO A 68 5.78 -35.25 -48.47
CA PRO A 68 6.97 -34.35 -48.39
C PRO A 68 7.18 -33.48 -49.69
N PRO A 69 8.37 -32.93 -50.08
CA PRO A 69 9.64 -32.56 -49.40
C PRO A 69 10.06 -31.07 -49.61
N PRO A 70 11.22 -30.60 -49.09
CA PRO A 70 11.74 -29.24 -49.32
C PRO A 70 12.68 -29.15 -50.54
N ALA A 71 12.72 -27.99 -51.22
CA ALA A 71 13.78 -27.67 -52.20
C ALA A 71 14.02 -26.15 -52.39
N ALA A 72 15.25 -25.73 -52.03
CA ALA A 72 16.14 -24.72 -52.63
C ALA A 72 15.63 -23.35 -53.14
N ALA A 73 16.18 -22.27 -52.54
CA ALA A 73 16.50 -20.98 -53.20
C ALA A 73 17.73 -21.15 -54.15
N PRO A 74 18.15 -20.21 -55.04
CA PRO A 74 17.94 -18.75 -55.07
C PRO A 74 17.69 -18.11 -56.47
N GLY A 75 17.33 -16.81 -56.53
CA GLY A 75 17.20 -16.08 -57.80
C GLY A 75 16.94 -14.57 -57.71
N ARG A 76 18.04 -13.80 -57.76
CA ARG A 76 18.25 -12.36 -58.07
C ARG A 76 17.53 -11.97 -59.40
N VAL A 77 16.99 -10.76 -59.73
CA VAL A 77 17.52 -9.37 -59.80
C VAL A 77 16.38 -8.34 -60.13
N ALA A 78 16.32 -7.21 -59.38
CA ALA A 78 16.04 -5.76 -59.67
C ALA A 78 14.99 -5.23 -60.71
N PRO A 79 14.81 -3.90 -60.91
CA PRO A 79 14.59 -2.75 -60.00
C PRO A 79 13.28 -1.97 -60.34
N GLY A 80 12.78 -1.14 -59.41
CA GLY A 80 11.70 -0.17 -59.68
C GLY A 80 11.97 1.18 -58.99
N PRO A 81 11.64 2.32 -59.61
CA PRO A 81 12.32 3.60 -59.39
C PRO A 81 11.77 4.44 -58.23
N ASP A 82 12.70 5.18 -57.64
CA ASP A 82 12.60 6.49 -56.96
C ASP A 82 11.22 6.96 -56.49
N THR A 83 11.06 7.00 -55.17
CA THR A 83 10.28 8.06 -54.52
C THR A 83 11.01 8.47 -53.24
N PRO A 84 11.52 9.71 -53.14
CA PRO A 84 12.12 10.20 -51.90
C PRO A 84 10.99 10.48 -50.91
N ALA A 85 10.64 9.49 -50.09
CA ALA A 85 9.84 9.72 -48.90
C ALA A 85 10.73 10.41 -47.87
N ALA A 86 10.42 11.68 -47.63
CA ALA A 86 11.08 12.54 -46.66
C ALA A 86 11.33 11.81 -45.34
N GLU A 87 12.60 11.78 -44.96
CA GLU A 87 13.09 11.38 -43.65
C GLU A 87 12.51 12.36 -42.62
N LEU A 88 11.38 11.97 -42.02
CA LEU A 88 10.93 12.58 -40.77
C LEU A 88 12.05 12.33 -39.75
N PRO A 89 12.57 13.37 -39.06
CA PRO A 89 13.52 13.14 -37.98
C PRO A 89 12.86 12.19 -36.97
N PRO A 90 13.63 11.28 -36.32
CA PRO A 90 13.08 10.46 -35.25
C PRO A 90 12.39 11.40 -34.28
N ALA A 91 11.09 11.20 -34.10
CA ALA A 91 10.34 11.82 -33.03
C ALA A 91 11.11 11.45 -31.77
N GLY A 92 11.87 12.43 -31.25
CA GLY A 92 12.55 12.27 -29.98
C GLY A 92 11.51 11.79 -29.01
N ASP A 93 11.84 10.70 -28.31
CA ASP A 93 11.14 10.29 -27.11
C ASP A 93 11.15 11.49 -26.17
N ALA A 94 10.13 12.34 -26.30
CA ALA A 94 9.78 13.32 -25.32
C ALA A 94 9.26 12.50 -24.14
N GLU A 95 10.20 12.05 -23.31
CA GLU A 95 9.95 11.66 -21.95
C GLU A 95 8.97 12.70 -21.40
N PRO A 96 7.75 12.31 -20.98
CA PRO A 96 6.80 13.27 -20.46
C PRO A 96 7.51 13.99 -19.32
N PRO A 97 7.51 15.35 -19.30
CA PRO A 97 8.22 16.08 -18.29
C PRO A 97 7.79 15.51 -16.95
N GLU A 98 8.75 14.96 -16.18
CA GLU A 98 8.53 14.57 -14.80
C GLU A 98 7.97 15.81 -14.11
N THR A 99 6.64 15.84 -14.04
CA THR A 99 5.89 17.01 -13.67
C THR A 99 6.38 17.34 -12.29
N SER A 100 6.92 18.55 -12.14
CA SER A 100 7.49 19.12 -10.93
C SER A 100 6.40 19.24 -9.86
N ALA A 101 5.93 18.09 -9.38
CA ALA A 101 4.87 17.99 -8.41
C ALA A 101 5.38 18.66 -7.14
N SER A 102 4.56 19.55 -6.58
CA SER A 102 4.95 20.23 -5.36
C SER A 102 5.29 19.18 -4.27
N PRO A 103 6.23 19.48 -3.37
CA PRO A 103 6.58 18.58 -2.27
C PRO A 103 5.35 18.06 -1.52
N GLU A 104 4.35 18.91 -1.32
CA GLU A 104 3.08 18.59 -0.66
C GLU A 104 2.30 17.50 -1.42
N SER A 105 2.23 17.60 -2.75
CA SER A 105 1.57 16.63 -3.62
C SER A 105 2.33 15.30 -3.60
N ARG A 106 3.66 15.34 -3.67
CA ARG A 106 4.51 14.14 -3.58
C ARG A 106 4.33 13.40 -2.25
N ILE A 107 4.31 14.12 -1.13
CA ILE A 107 4.04 13.54 0.20
C ILE A 107 2.65 12.92 0.26
N HIS A 108 1.63 13.58 -0.29
CA HIS A 108 0.27 13.03 -0.28
C HIS A 108 0.19 11.73 -1.10
N ALA A 109 0.73 11.75 -2.31
CA ALA A 109 0.77 10.57 -3.19
C ALA A 109 1.61 9.42 -2.60
N ALA A 110 2.67 9.71 -1.86
CA ALA A 110 3.46 8.71 -1.16
C ALA A 110 2.68 8.06 -0.01
N LEU A 111 1.94 8.84 0.78
CA LEU A 111 1.11 8.30 1.87
C LEU A 111 0.00 7.37 1.37
N LEU A 112 -0.63 7.70 0.23
CA LEU A 112 -1.61 6.81 -0.42
C LEU A 112 -0.97 5.49 -0.86
N ARG A 113 0.21 5.55 -1.48
CA ARG A 113 0.98 4.36 -1.88
C ARG A 113 1.41 3.54 -0.66
N LEU A 114 1.83 4.21 0.40
CA LEU A 114 2.26 3.57 1.64
C LEU A 114 1.11 2.81 2.29
N ARG A 115 -0.09 3.43 2.38
CA ARG A 115 -1.29 2.78 2.88
C ARG A 115 -1.59 1.49 2.13
N SER A 116 -1.56 1.54 0.79
CA SER A 116 -1.77 0.34 -0.03
C SER A 116 -0.71 -0.73 0.24
N SER A 117 0.56 -0.34 0.36
CA SER A 117 1.67 -1.27 0.63
C SER A 117 1.56 -1.92 2.02
N VAL A 118 1.11 -1.16 3.03
CA VAL A 118 0.83 -1.70 4.37
C VAL A 118 -0.27 -2.75 4.30
N TYR A 119 -1.41 -2.47 3.65
CA TYR A 119 -2.49 -3.45 3.51
C TYR A 119 -2.04 -4.73 2.78
N GLN A 120 -1.24 -4.59 1.71
CA GLN A 120 -0.67 -5.74 1.02
C GLN A 120 0.28 -6.53 1.92
N GLY A 121 1.13 -5.84 2.69
CA GLY A 121 2.05 -6.47 3.62
C GLY A 121 1.33 -7.26 4.72
N VAL A 122 0.22 -6.72 5.25
CA VAL A 122 -0.64 -7.44 6.20
C VAL A 122 -1.26 -8.68 5.55
N ALA A 123 -1.83 -8.53 4.35
CA ALA A 123 -2.52 -9.63 3.66
C ALA A 123 -1.62 -10.84 3.37
N ILE A 124 -0.31 -10.62 3.18
CA ILE A 124 0.66 -11.69 2.91
C ILE A 124 1.51 -12.07 4.13
N GLY A 125 1.26 -11.48 5.30
CA GLY A 125 1.97 -11.78 6.54
C GLY A 125 3.35 -11.11 6.70
N ASP A 126 3.71 -10.19 5.81
CA ASP A 126 4.94 -9.37 5.89
C ASP A 126 4.87 -8.29 6.98
N VAL A 127 3.65 -7.92 7.39
CA VAL A 127 3.37 -6.96 8.45
C VAL A 127 2.38 -7.61 9.39
N ARG A 128 2.68 -7.64 10.69
CA ARG A 128 1.71 -8.14 11.69
C ARG A 128 0.44 -7.28 11.69
N ASP A 129 -0.71 -7.91 11.89
CA ASP A 129 -2.03 -7.25 11.84
C ASP A 129 -2.13 -6.02 12.76
N ASP A 130 -1.64 -6.13 13.99
CA ASP A 130 -1.68 -5.05 14.99
C ASP A 130 -0.83 -3.85 14.56
N VAL A 131 0.34 -4.12 13.97
CA VAL A 131 1.22 -3.08 13.42
C VAL A 131 0.63 -2.48 12.14
N GLY A 132 0.00 -3.29 11.29
CA GLY A 132 -0.68 -2.83 10.08
C GLY A 132 -1.80 -1.83 10.40
N LEU A 133 -2.61 -2.12 11.42
CA LEU A 133 -3.65 -1.23 11.91
C LEU A 133 -3.05 0.08 12.47
N ASP A 134 -2.02 -0.03 13.29
CA ASP A 134 -1.33 1.12 13.90
C ASP A 134 -0.70 2.05 12.83
N LEU A 135 -0.03 1.49 11.82
CA LEU A 135 0.52 2.27 10.70
C LEU A 135 -0.57 2.92 9.87
N THR A 136 -1.64 2.18 9.56
CA THR A 136 -2.78 2.72 8.80
C THR A 136 -3.39 3.92 9.52
N ASN A 137 -3.62 3.84 10.83
CA ASN A 137 -4.17 4.94 11.61
C ASN A 137 -3.27 6.19 11.59
N VAL A 138 -1.95 6.01 11.68
CA VAL A 138 -1.00 7.13 11.54
C VAL A 138 -1.09 7.75 10.16
N ILE A 139 -1.09 6.94 9.10
CA ILE A 139 -1.17 7.39 7.71
C ILE A 139 -2.47 8.15 7.46
N GLU A 140 -3.62 7.65 7.91
CA GLU A 140 -4.91 8.34 7.81
C GLU A 140 -4.90 9.68 8.53
N GLY A 141 -4.32 9.74 9.73
CA GLY A 141 -4.15 10.99 10.45
C GLY A 141 -3.34 12.02 9.66
N MET A 142 -2.28 11.58 8.96
CA MET A 142 -1.46 12.46 8.11
C MET A 142 -2.21 12.90 6.85
N LEU A 143 -2.96 11.99 6.21
CA LEU A 143 -3.79 12.29 5.04
C LEU A 143 -4.88 13.33 5.37
N GLY A 144 -5.52 13.21 6.53
CA GLY A 144 -6.51 14.18 7.02
C GLY A 144 -5.95 15.57 7.34
N ARG A 145 -4.62 15.71 7.43
CA ARG A 145 -3.92 16.97 7.74
C ARG A 145 -3.16 17.54 6.54
N GLN A 146 -3.66 17.33 5.33
CA GLN A 146 -3.00 17.72 4.07
C GLN A 146 -2.62 19.21 3.97
N TRP A 147 -3.35 20.10 4.65
CA TRP A 147 -3.08 21.54 4.68
C TRP A 147 -2.07 21.96 5.76
N SER A 148 -1.44 21.01 6.45
CA SER A 148 -0.37 21.33 7.39
C SER A 148 0.82 21.97 6.66
N PRO A 149 1.55 22.88 7.32
CA PRO A 149 2.79 23.43 6.79
C PRO A 149 3.77 22.33 6.37
N LEU A 150 4.53 22.56 5.29
CA LEU A 150 5.41 21.56 4.69
C LEU A 150 6.40 20.96 5.70
N ASP A 151 6.99 21.77 6.58
CA ASP A 151 7.94 21.29 7.59
C ASP A 151 7.31 20.31 8.57
N ARG A 152 6.03 20.53 8.95
CA ARG A 152 5.30 19.59 9.77
C ARG A 152 5.04 18.28 9.03
N ARG A 153 4.72 18.35 7.73
CA ARG A 153 4.50 17.16 6.91
C ARG A 153 5.79 16.35 6.75
N ARG A 154 6.94 17.01 6.58
CA ARG A 154 8.26 16.37 6.57
C ARG A 154 8.59 15.72 7.91
N ALA A 155 8.31 16.40 9.01
CA ALA A 155 8.49 15.83 10.35
C ALA A 155 7.60 14.59 10.58
N ASP A 156 6.34 14.63 10.13
CA ASP A 156 5.45 13.47 10.22
C ASP A 156 5.98 12.28 9.36
N VAL A 157 6.58 12.54 8.17
CA VAL A 157 7.22 11.51 7.35
C VAL A 157 8.44 10.90 8.05
N ALA A 158 9.31 11.73 8.63
CA ALA A 158 10.46 11.27 9.40
C ALA A 158 10.04 10.42 10.62
N TYR A 159 8.96 10.82 11.31
CA TYR A 159 8.36 10.04 12.38
C TYR A 159 7.90 8.66 11.88
N LEU A 160 7.28 8.60 10.70
CA LEU A 160 6.80 7.35 10.12
C LEU A 160 7.96 6.43 9.71
N GLN A 161 9.03 6.98 9.12
CA GLN A 161 10.27 6.23 8.85
C GLN A 161 10.82 5.62 10.14
N HIS A 162 10.95 6.42 11.20
CA HIS A 162 11.44 5.93 12.49
C HIS A 162 10.58 4.81 13.08
N LYS A 163 9.25 4.94 12.96
CA LYS A 163 8.29 3.93 13.42
C LYS A 163 8.46 2.62 12.65
N ILE A 164 8.55 2.67 11.32
CA ILE A 164 8.80 1.49 10.47
C ILE A 164 10.09 0.81 10.90
N SER A 165 11.21 1.53 10.98
CA SER A 165 12.49 0.94 11.38
C SER A 165 12.43 0.27 12.76
N THR A 166 11.66 0.84 13.69
CA THR A 166 11.47 0.26 15.02
C THR A 166 10.68 -1.04 14.95
N ARG A 167 9.57 -1.07 14.21
CA ARG A 167 8.77 -2.29 14.01
C ARG A 167 9.52 -3.38 13.27
N THR A 168 10.44 -3.02 12.36
CA THR A 168 11.34 -3.98 11.72
C THR A 168 12.28 -4.64 12.72
N ARG A 169 12.91 -3.85 13.62
CA ARG A 169 13.78 -4.40 14.68
C ARG A 169 13.03 -5.30 15.67
N GLU A 170 11.75 -5.02 15.90
CA GLU A 170 10.85 -5.83 16.71
C GLU A 170 10.37 -7.10 15.98
N GLY A 171 10.72 -7.28 14.71
CA GLY A 171 10.27 -8.42 13.89
C GLY A 171 8.80 -8.35 13.48
N ALA A 172 8.16 -7.19 13.64
CA ALA A 172 6.75 -7.00 13.28
C ALA A 172 6.53 -6.60 11.81
N ILE A 173 7.61 -6.24 11.13
CA ILE A 173 7.67 -5.98 9.69
C ILE A 173 8.90 -6.72 9.15
N THR A 174 8.75 -7.47 8.07
CA THR A 174 9.90 -8.14 7.41
C THR A 174 10.85 -7.10 6.82
N SER A 175 12.16 -7.41 6.77
CA SER A 175 13.17 -6.46 6.28
C SER A 175 12.89 -5.99 4.85
N GLY A 176 12.52 -6.91 3.95
CA GLY A 176 12.19 -6.57 2.56
C GLY A 176 10.96 -5.67 2.44
N ARG A 177 9.93 -5.91 3.27
CA ARG A 177 8.77 -5.02 3.35
C ARG A 177 9.17 -3.64 3.87
N ALA A 178 9.96 -3.57 4.92
CA ALA A 178 10.41 -2.31 5.50
C ALA A 178 11.18 -1.46 4.49
N GLU A 179 12.07 -2.06 3.71
CA GLU A 179 12.79 -1.40 2.62
C GLU A 179 11.82 -0.80 1.59
N GLN A 180 10.82 -1.56 1.16
CA GLN A 180 9.80 -1.06 0.25
C GLN A 180 9.03 0.15 0.83
N LEU A 181 8.67 0.10 2.12
CA LEU A 181 7.99 1.21 2.80
C LEU A 181 8.89 2.46 2.88
N HIS A 182 10.18 2.29 3.17
CA HIS A 182 11.16 3.37 3.18
C HIS A 182 11.31 4.01 1.80
N LEU A 183 11.45 3.21 0.73
CA LEU A 183 11.54 3.72 -0.64
C LEU A 183 10.33 4.57 -1.05
N ILE A 184 9.12 4.20 -0.60
CA ILE A 184 7.92 5.00 -0.85
C ILE A 184 8.03 6.38 -0.17
N LEU A 185 8.54 6.41 1.06
CA LEU A 185 8.71 7.64 1.84
C LEU A 185 9.86 8.51 1.33
N ASP A 186 10.97 7.94 0.89
CA ASP A 186 12.14 8.69 0.42
C ASP A 186 11.84 9.44 -0.88
N ARG A 187 11.08 8.81 -1.79
CA ARG A 187 10.57 9.46 -3.01
C ARG A 187 9.64 10.64 -2.70
N ALA A 188 9.05 10.68 -1.51
CA ALA A 188 8.17 11.77 -1.09
C ALA A 188 8.94 13.05 -0.75
N THR A 189 10.13 12.92 -0.19
CA THR A 189 10.95 14.04 0.31
C THR A 189 12.00 14.52 -0.70
N GLY A 190 12.21 13.79 -1.79
CA GLY A 190 13.19 14.12 -2.83
C GLY A 190 14.59 13.76 -2.35
N GLY A 191 14.88 12.45 -2.37
CA GLY A 191 16.12 11.85 -1.85
C GLY A 191 17.42 12.50 -2.30
#